data_AF-A0A942MI74-F1
#
_entry.id   AF-A0A942MI74-F1
#
_cell.length_a   1.000
_cell.length_b   1.000
_cell.length_c   1.000
_cell.angle_alpha   90.00
_cell.angle_beta   90.00
_cell.angle_gamma   90.00
#
_symmetry.space_group_name_H-M   'P 1'
#
loop_
_entity.id
_entity.type
_entity.pdbx_description
1 polymer ?
#
loop_
_entity_poly.entity_id
_entity_poly.type
_entity_poly.pdbx_seq_one_letter_code
_entity_poly.pdbx_strand_id
1 'polypeptide(L)'
;MSSCPQCSTDNHYVAKKCRNCGTKLNTAEYNPGESSNPEESVRLGNQNNPEESIDLGNQNKPGESPVELMLAEREELRLFVGNNAEYYLQRWDTMIRTGSLVSWNWAAFLLSPAWLFYRKMYLSGIIYLVATVLLKSYIIPIVIISIGIGTAGNFIYMKHARGRILAIKSVFHVPDNQKKIIAKNGGISWGSVMVLLIIFAMVITFRVARDLGHFFG
;
A
#
# COMPACT_ATOMS: atom_id res chain seq x y z
N MET A 1 11.94 -10.48 15.83
CA MET A 1 11.40 -9.93 17.09
C MET A 1 12.55 -9.44 17.95
N SER A 2 12.31 -8.51 18.87
CA SER A 2 13.29 -8.15 19.90
C SER A 2 12.74 -8.57 21.27
N SER A 3 13.47 -9.41 21.99
CA SER A 3 13.08 -9.83 23.33
C SER A 3 13.35 -8.72 24.34
N CYS A 4 12.42 -8.50 25.26
CA CYS A 4 12.57 -7.48 26.29
C CYS A 4 13.67 -7.88 27.28
N PRO A 5 14.64 -7.01 27.61
CA PRO A 5 15.70 -7.35 28.56
C PRO A 5 15.19 -7.53 29.99
N GLN A 6 13.97 -7.08 30.30
CA GLN A 6 13.44 -7.09 31.66
C GLN A 6 12.44 -8.22 31.95
N CYS A 7 11.68 -8.68 30.97
CA CYS A 7 10.67 -9.72 31.18
C CYS A 7 10.69 -10.80 30.10
N SER A 8 11.70 -10.79 29.23
CA SER A 8 11.92 -11.73 28.12
C SER A 8 10.74 -11.87 27.15
N THR A 9 9.74 -11.00 27.24
CA THR A 9 8.61 -11.02 26.32
C THR A 9 9.06 -10.59 24.95
N ASP A 10 8.69 -11.37 23.94
CA ASP A 10 8.93 -11.01 22.56
C ASP A 10 8.07 -9.83 22.15
N ASN A 11 8.74 -8.83 21.60
CA ASN A 11 8.14 -7.63 21.06
C ASN A 11 8.44 -7.50 19.57
N HIS A 12 7.59 -6.74 18.90
CA HIS A 12 7.87 -6.32 17.53
C HIS A 12 9.19 -5.53 17.51
N TYR A 13 10.05 -5.74 16.51
CA TYR A 13 11.40 -5.15 16.49
C TYR A 13 11.41 -3.61 16.44
N VAL A 14 10.33 -2.99 15.91
CA VAL A 14 10.11 -1.52 15.97
C VAL A 14 9.35 -1.05 17.23
N ALA A 15 9.02 -1.93 18.17
CA ALA A 15 8.28 -1.54 19.37
C ALA A 15 9.17 -0.69 20.27
N LYS A 16 8.74 0.54 20.57
CA LYS A 16 9.46 1.44 21.50
C LYS A 16 9.25 1.07 22.98
N LYS A 17 8.26 0.22 23.28
CA LYS A 17 7.91 -0.24 24.63
C LYS A 17 7.52 -1.70 24.60
N CYS A 18 7.86 -2.42 25.67
CA CYS A 18 7.46 -3.80 25.86
C CYS A 18 5.94 -3.90 26.08
N ARG A 19 5.28 -4.83 25.38
CA ARG A 19 3.84 -5.09 25.45
C ARG A 19 3.37 -5.70 26.77
N ASN A 20 4.29 -6.29 27.54
CA ASN A 20 3.98 -6.96 28.79
C ASN A 20 4.36 -6.10 30.01
N CYS A 21 5.63 -5.69 30.13
CA CYS A 21 6.10 -4.95 31.30
C CYS A 21 6.22 -3.42 31.10
N GLY A 22 6.02 -2.89 29.89
CA GLY A 22 6.11 -1.46 29.59
C GLY A 22 7.53 -0.89 29.51
N THR A 23 8.59 -1.70 29.73
CA THR A 23 9.98 -1.26 29.62
C THR A 23 10.29 -0.67 28.24
N LYS A 24 10.99 0.47 28.20
CA LYS A 24 11.43 1.09 26.95
C LYS A 24 12.45 0.17 26.25
N LEU A 25 12.27 -0.03 24.95
CA LEU A 25 13.19 -0.84 24.14
C LEU A 25 14.04 0.10 23.29
N ASN A 26 15.36 -0.13 23.27
CA ASN A 26 16.27 0.57 22.39
C ASN A 26 16.13 -0.02 20.98
N THR A 27 15.39 0.66 20.12
CA THR A 27 15.39 0.35 18.68
C THR A 27 16.72 0.81 18.12
N ALA A 28 17.58 -0.12 17.67
CA ALA A 28 18.77 0.26 16.92
C ALA A 28 18.32 0.96 15.63
N GLU A 29 18.66 2.24 15.48
CA GLU A 29 18.63 2.92 14.19
C GLU A 29 19.66 2.23 13.30
N TYR A 30 19.17 1.53 12.28
CA TYR A 30 20.04 0.93 11.27
C TYR A 30 20.50 2.04 10.31
N ASN A 31 21.76 2.45 10.47
CA ASN A 31 22.50 3.27 9.51
C ASN A 31 23.31 2.34 8.59
N PRO A 32 22.98 2.19 7.30
CA PRO A 32 23.75 1.37 6.38
C PRO A 32 24.98 2.14 5.91
N GLY A 33 26.12 1.91 6.54
CA GLY A 33 27.36 2.54 6.11
C GLY A 33 28.59 2.17 6.94
N GLU A 34 28.89 0.88 7.15
CA GLU A 34 30.28 0.46 7.37
C GLU A 34 30.44 -1.06 7.23
N SER A 35 31.31 -1.48 6.32
CA SER A 35 31.69 -2.86 6.06
C SER A 35 32.98 -3.20 6.82
N SER A 36 32.98 -4.25 7.62
CA SER A 36 34.21 -4.94 8.03
C SER A 36 33.92 -6.41 8.34
N ASN A 37 34.45 -7.31 7.50
CA ASN A 37 34.62 -8.73 7.82
C ASN A 37 35.61 -8.88 8.99
N PRO A 38 35.48 -9.96 9.79
CA PRO A 38 36.54 -10.96 9.73
C PRO A 38 36.05 -12.42 9.85
N GLU A 39 36.57 -13.29 8.99
CA GLU A 39 36.75 -14.71 9.26
C GLU A 39 37.76 -14.87 10.43
N GLU A 40 37.53 -15.80 11.38
CA GLU A 40 38.53 -16.77 11.86
C GLU A 40 38.02 -17.68 13.00
N SER A 41 38.21 -18.99 12.79
CA SER A 41 38.28 -20.11 13.76
C SER A 41 36.99 -20.57 14.48
N VAL A 42 36.60 -21.85 14.28
CA VAL A 42 36.96 -22.99 15.14
C VAL A 42 36.51 -24.29 14.44
N ARG A 43 37.43 -25.26 14.31
CA ARG A 43 37.17 -26.65 13.89
C ARG A 43 36.79 -27.50 15.12
N LEU A 44 35.83 -28.41 14.99
CA LEU A 44 35.82 -29.71 15.68
C LEU A 44 34.93 -30.74 14.93
N GLY A 45 35.36 -32.00 14.87
CA GLY A 45 34.84 -33.13 14.07
C GLY A 45 33.38 -33.57 14.36
N ASN A 46 32.81 -34.63 13.77
CA ASN A 46 33.35 -35.92 13.35
C ASN A 46 32.35 -36.65 12.40
N GLN A 47 32.74 -37.84 11.95
CA GLN A 47 32.32 -38.62 10.77
C GLN A 47 31.03 -39.49 10.83
N ASN A 48 30.59 -39.93 9.63
CA ASN A 48 29.92 -41.21 9.23
C ASN A 48 28.38 -41.35 9.22
N ASN A 49 27.74 -41.37 8.03
CA ASN A 49 27.27 -42.61 7.36
C ASN A 49 26.54 -42.32 6.01
N PRO A 50 26.51 -43.28 5.05
CA PRO A 50 25.92 -43.09 3.71
C PRO A 50 24.59 -43.83 3.57
N GLU A 51 23.47 -43.13 3.36
CA GLU A 51 22.29 -43.75 2.76
C GLU A 51 21.58 -42.79 1.79
N GLU A 52 21.34 -43.37 0.63
CA GLU A 52 20.86 -42.85 -0.63
C GLU A 52 19.32 -42.65 -0.58
N SER A 53 18.84 -41.44 -0.91
CA SER A 53 17.46 -41.28 -1.40
C SER A 53 17.30 -40.01 -2.25
N ILE A 54 17.18 -40.25 -3.57
CA ILE A 54 16.39 -39.55 -4.59
C ILE A 54 16.42 -38.00 -4.55
N ASP A 55 17.30 -37.43 -5.39
CA ASP A 55 17.34 -36.02 -5.77
C ASP A 55 16.10 -35.65 -6.62
N LEU A 56 15.05 -35.16 -5.96
CA LEU A 56 14.03 -34.35 -6.60
C LEU A 56 14.44 -32.89 -6.44
N GLY A 57 15.03 -32.36 -7.51
CA GLY A 57 15.59 -31.02 -7.62
C GLY A 57 14.71 -29.96 -6.97
N ASN A 58 15.20 -29.40 -5.87
CA ASN A 58 14.62 -28.26 -5.21
C ASN A 58 15.44 -27.02 -5.52
N GLN A 59 15.08 -26.32 -6.60
CA GLN A 59 15.58 -24.96 -6.86
C GLN A 59 14.94 -23.97 -5.87
N ASN A 60 15.27 -24.07 -4.58
CA ASN A 60 14.91 -23.05 -3.60
C ASN A 60 16.09 -22.08 -3.42
N LYS A 61 15.90 -20.86 -3.91
CA LYS A 61 16.75 -19.70 -3.58
C LYS A 61 16.88 -19.58 -2.04
N PRO A 62 18.04 -19.17 -1.50
CA PRO A 62 18.23 -19.03 -0.05
C PRO A 62 17.22 -18.05 0.52
N GLY A 63 16.58 -18.45 1.62
CA GLY A 63 15.45 -17.77 2.25
C GLY A 63 15.78 -16.35 2.71
N GLU A 64 15.12 -15.39 2.07
CA GLU A 64 15.02 -13.99 2.52
C GLU A 64 14.31 -13.98 3.89
N SER A 65 14.88 -13.28 4.88
CA SER A 65 14.31 -13.22 6.23
C SER A 65 12.89 -12.63 6.18
N PRO A 66 11.91 -13.11 6.98
CA PRO A 66 10.56 -12.53 7.02
C PRO A 66 10.56 -11.01 7.29
N VAL A 67 11.58 -10.51 7.98
CA VAL A 67 11.76 -9.07 8.23
C VAL A 67 12.22 -8.33 6.97
N GLU A 68 13.10 -8.94 6.18
CA GLU A 68 13.65 -8.37 4.95
C GLU A 68 12.57 -8.24 3.88
N LEU A 69 11.75 -9.28 3.70
CA LEU A 69 10.61 -9.24 2.78
C LEU A 69 9.61 -8.13 3.13
N MET A 70 9.31 -7.96 4.41
CA MET A 70 8.42 -6.90 4.90
C MET A 70 9.00 -5.50 4.68
N LEU A 71 10.31 -5.33 4.89
CA LEU A 71 10.99 -4.05 4.64
C LEU A 71 11.03 -3.72 3.15
N ALA A 72 11.28 -4.72 2.29
CA ALA A 72 11.24 -4.56 0.84
C ALA A 72 9.85 -4.15 0.35
N GLU A 73 8.79 -4.82 0.83
CA GLU A 73 7.41 -4.44 0.49
C GLU A 73 7.09 -3.01 0.93
N ARG A 74 7.49 -2.61 2.15
CA ARG A 74 7.26 -1.26 2.68
C ARG A 74 7.94 -0.20 1.81
N GLU A 75 9.16 -0.46 1.35
CA GLU A 75 9.89 0.47 0.48
C GLU A 75 9.26 0.58 -0.91
N GLU A 76 8.80 -0.53 -1.48
CA GLU A 76 8.08 -0.50 -2.76
C GLU A 76 6.75 0.24 -2.67
N LEU A 77 6.02 0.05 -1.57
CA LEU A 77 4.81 0.81 -1.28
C LEU A 77 5.13 2.30 -1.10
N ARG A 78 6.26 2.65 -0.45
CA ARG A 78 6.73 4.02 -0.32
C ARG A 78 7.00 4.64 -1.70
N LEU A 79 7.72 3.95 -2.56
CA LEU A 79 8.01 4.35 -3.95
C LEU A 79 6.73 4.49 -4.78
N PHE A 80 5.79 3.56 -4.65
CA PHE A 80 4.52 3.60 -5.36
C PHE A 80 3.63 4.75 -4.90
N VAL A 81 3.60 5.07 -3.61
CA VAL A 81 2.81 6.20 -3.12
C VAL A 81 3.47 7.52 -3.50
N GLY A 82 4.79 7.61 -3.38
CA GLY A 82 5.56 8.83 -3.56
C GLY A 82 5.25 9.85 -2.46
N ASN A 83 4.83 11.05 -2.85
CA ASN A 83 4.60 12.12 -1.88
C ASN A 83 3.50 11.73 -0.87
N ASN A 84 3.73 12.01 0.41
CA ASN A 84 2.90 11.57 1.54
C ASN A 84 2.87 10.05 1.80
N ALA A 85 3.88 9.29 1.35
CA ALA A 85 3.98 7.85 1.63
C ALA A 85 3.78 7.51 3.11
N GLU A 86 4.42 8.27 4.01
CA GLU A 86 4.38 7.98 5.44
C GLU A 86 2.95 8.02 6.01
N TYR A 87 2.09 8.91 5.53
CA TYR A 87 0.68 8.96 5.91
C TYR A 87 -0.05 7.64 5.59
N TYR A 88 0.19 7.08 4.40
CA TYR A 88 -0.46 5.85 3.96
C TYR A 88 0.14 4.64 4.65
N LEU A 89 1.47 4.56 4.74
CA LEU A 89 2.17 3.45 5.39
C LEU A 89 1.73 3.31 6.84
N GLN A 90 1.66 4.40 7.62
CA GLN A 90 1.20 4.34 9.02
C GLN A 90 -0.25 3.84 9.16
N ARG A 91 -1.14 4.27 8.26
CA ARG A 91 -2.54 3.81 8.22
C ARG A 91 -2.63 2.34 7.84
N TRP A 92 -1.86 1.90 6.87
CA TRP A 92 -1.79 0.52 6.43
C TRP A 92 -1.21 -0.39 7.51
N ASP A 93 -0.15 0.02 8.19
CA ASP A 93 0.42 -0.68 9.33
C ASP A 93 -0.61 -0.86 10.45
N THR A 94 -1.40 0.18 10.73
CA THR A 94 -2.48 0.11 11.73
C THR A 94 -3.58 -0.85 11.30
N MET A 95 -4.00 -0.81 10.02
CA MET A 95 -5.00 -1.74 9.48
C MET A 95 -4.53 -3.19 9.51
N ILE A 96 -3.27 -3.46 9.13
CA ILE A 96 -2.69 -4.80 9.17
C ILE A 96 -2.61 -5.33 10.61
N ARG A 97 -2.18 -4.50 11.57
CA ARG A 97 -2.08 -4.90 12.98
C ARG A 97 -3.43 -5.18 13.64
N THR A 98 -4.46 -4.43 13.26
CA THR A 98 -5.81 -4.54 13.84
C THR A 98 -6.74 -5.47 13.05
N GLY A 99 -6.36 -5.86 11.84
CA GLY A 99 -7.24 -6.56 10.90
C GLY A 99 -8.37 -5.66 10.35
N SER A 100 -8.35 -4.36 10.61
CA SER A 100 -9.40 -3.43 10.18
C SER A 100 -9.29 -3.13 8.68
N LEU A 101 -10.43 -3.08 7.99
CA LEU A 101 -10.54 -2.56 6.63
C LEU A 101 -10.91 -1.06 6.61
N VAL A 102 -11.15 -0.49 7.79
CA VAL A 102 -11.69 0.85 7.97
C VAL A 102 -10.60 1.79 8.48
N SER A 103 -10.42 2.89 7.75
CA SER A 103 -9.55 4.00 8.13
C SER A 103 -10.07 5.29 7.47
N TRP A 104 -10.40 6.28 8.29
CA TRP A 104 -10.97 7.53 7.79
C TRP A 104 -10.00 8.32 6.88
N ASN A 105 -10.52 8.73 5.73
CA ASN A 105 -9.85 9.55 4.73
C ASN A 105 -10.77 10.70 4.28
N TRP A 106 -10.45 11.91 4.73
CA TRP A 106 -11.19 13.13 4.41
C TRP A 106 -11.26 13.44 2.91
N ALA A 107 -10.15 13.27 2.19
CA ALA A 107 -10.10 13.55 0.76
C ALA A 107 -10.97 12.56 -0.03
N ALA A 108 -10.93 11.28 0.36
CA ALA A 108 -11.74 10.24 -0.25
C ALA A 108 -13.23 10.43 0.04
N PHE A 109 -13.61 10.99 1.19
CA PHE A 109 -15.02 11.30 1.51
C PHE A 109 -15.55 12.52 0.74
N LEU A 110 -14.88 13.67 0.86
CA LEU A 110 -15.37 14.94 0.30
C LEU A 110 -15.22 15.00 -1.23
N LEU A 111 -14.18 14.36 -1.75
CA LEU A 111 -13.78 14.43 -3.15
C LEU A 111 -13.66 13.03 -3.75
N SER A 112 -14.60 12.13 -3.46
CA SER A 112 -14.61 10.71 -3.86
C SER A 112 -14.07 10.45 -5.28
N PRO A 113 -14.68 10.96 -6.37
CA PRO A 113 -14.18 10.66 -7.71
C PRO A 113 -12.83 11.33 -7.98
N ALA A 114 -12.63 12.59 -7.56
CA ALA A 114 -11.37 13.28 -7.79
C ALA A 114 -10.20 12.60 -7.07
N TRP A 115 -10.37 12.14 -5.83
CA TRP A 115 -9.35 11.41 -5.08
C TRP A 115 -9.00 10.06 -5.74
N LEU A 116 -10.00 9.31 -6.19
CA LEU A 116 -9.78 8.03 -6.90
C LEU A 116 -8.98 8.22 -8.19
N PHE A 117 -9.35 9.20 -9.03
CA PHE A 117 -8.62 9.52 -10.25
C PHE A 117 -7.24 10.11 -9.96
N TYR A 118 -7.12 10.99 -8.96
CA TYR A 118 -5.86 11.57 -8.52
C TYR A 118 -4.85 10.48 -8.12
N ARG A 119 -5.30 9.42 -7.43
CA ARG A 119 -4.47 8.27 -7.02
C ARG A 119 -4.37 7.16 -8.09
N LYS A 120 -4.78 7.45 -9.32
CA LYS A 120 -4.75 6.54 -10.48
C LYS A 120 -5.58 5.27 -10.32
N MET A 121 -6.54 5.26 -9.40
CA MET A 121 -7.50 4.17 -9.23
C MET A 121 -8.69 4.32 -10.19
N TYR A 122 -8.39 4.38 -11.50
CA TYR A 122 -9.38 4.73 -12.52
C TYR A 122 -10.58 3.77 -12.55
N LEU A 123 -10.34 2.47 -12.36
CA LEU A 123 -11.42 1.48 -12.33
C LEU A 123 -12.41 1.75 -11.18
N SER A 124 -11.90 1.97 -9.96
CA SER A 124 -12.74 2.34 -8.81
C SER A 124 -13.45 3.68 -9.03
N GLY A 125 -12.77 4.65 -9.64
CA GLY A 125 -13.35 5.93 -10.01
C GLY A 125 -14.49 5.80 -11.02
N ILE A 126 -14.33 4.99 -12.06
CA ILE A 126 -15.38 4.73 -13.07
C ILE A 126 -16.56 4.01 -12.43
N ILE A 127 -16.33 2.99 -11.58
CA ILE A 127 -17.40 2.31 -10.84
C ILE A 127 -18.20 3.30 -10.00
N TYR A 128 -17.52 4.20 -9.29
CA TYR A 128 -18.18 5.28 -8.53
C TYR A 128 -19.02 6.19 -9.44
N LEU A 129 -18.46 6.65 -10.58
CA LEU A 129 -19.18 7.51 -11.52
C LEU A 129 -20.43 6.82 -12.08
N VAL A 130 -20.32 5.56 -12.51
CA VAL A 130 -21.46 4.77 -12.99
C VAL A 130 -22.52 4.64 -11.89
N ALA A 131 -22.12 4.31 -10.65
CA ALA A 131 -23.05 4.20 -9.53
C ALA A 131 -23.81 5.53 -9.28
N THR A 132 -23.11 6.66 -9.29
CA THR A 132 -23.74 7.99 -9.11
C THR A 132 -24.70 8.38 -10.23
N VAL A 133 -24.43 7.97 -11.47
CA VAL A 133 -25.34 8.16 -12.61
C VAL A 133 -26.58 7.27 -12.50
N LEU A 134 -26.40 6.00 -12.14
CA LEU A 134 -27.51 5.05 -11.97
C LEU A 134 -28.46 5.48 -10.84
N LEU A 135 -27.91 6.08 -9.78
CA LEU A 135 -28.66 6.67 -8.68
C LEU A 135 -29.29 8.03 -9.03
N LYS A 136 -29.30 8.41 -10.32
CA LYS A 136 -29.89 9.66 -10.83
C LYS A 136 -29.44 10.91 -10.10
N SER A 137 -28.24 10.88 -9.52
CA SER A 137 -27.69 11.97 -8.72
C SER A 137 -28.48 12.35 -7.45
N TYR A 138 -29.24 11.42 -6.84
CA TYR A 138 -29.85 11.68 -5.53
C TYR A 138 -28.77 11.87 -4.45
N ILE A 139 -28.89 12.94 -3.67
CA ILE A 139 -27.85 13.38 -2.71
C ILE A 139 -27.60 12.32 -1.62
N ILE A 140 -28.67 11.79 -1.01
CA ILE A 140 -28.56 10.85 0.11
C ILE A 140 -27.73 9.60 -0.23
N PRO A 141 -28.05 8.83 -1.30
CA PRO A 141 -27.26 7.65 -1.63
C PRO A 141 -25.84 8.00 -2.10
N ILE A 142 -25.61 9.16 -2.71
CA ILE A 142 -24.25 9.64 -3.02
C ILE A 142 -23.44 9.85 -1.74
N VAL A 143 -24.03 10.49 -0.73
CA VAL A 143 -23.36 10.71 0.56
C VAL A 143 -23.02 9.38 1.22
N ILE A 144 -23.94 8.40 1.20
CA ILE A 144 -23.70 7.06 1.74
C ILE A 144 -22.50 6.38 1.04
N ILE A 145 -22.46 6.42 -0.29
CA ILE A 145 -21.33 5.86 -1.05
C ILE A 145 -20.04 6.60 -0.70
N SER A 146 -20.07 7.94 -0.62
CA SER A 146 -18.91 8.74 -0.25
C SER A 146 -18.41 8.44 1.17
N ILE A 147 -19.28 8.16 2.14
CA ILE A 147 -18.88 7.68 3.47
C ILE A 147 -18.17 6.32 3.37
N GLY A 148 -18.70 5.42 2.54
CA GLY A 148 -18.05 4.13 2.24
C GLY A 148 -16.65 4.30 1.65
N ILE A 149 -16.49 5.20 0.67
CA ILE A 149 -15.18 5.54 0.09
C ILE A 149 -14.28 6.25 1.12
N GLY A 150 -14.84 7.10 1.97
CA GLY A 150 -14.12 7.78 3.05
C GLY A 150 -13.54 6.81 4.10
N THR A 151 -14.26 5.72 4.38
CA THR A 151 -13.87 4.72 5.38
C THR A 151 -13.01 3.60 4.80
N ALA A 152 -13.32 3.13 3.59
CA ALA A 152 -12.60 2.01 2.95
C ALA A 152 -11.53 2.46 1.96
N GLY A 153 -11.47 3.74 1.60
CA GLY A 153 -10.60 4.26 0.53
C GLY A 153 -9.14 3.92 0.74
N ASN A 154 -8.63 4.06 1.97
CA ASN A 154 -7.24 3.71 2.29
C ASN A 154 -6.95 2.22 2.07
N PHE A 155 -7.89 1.33 2.39
CA PHE A 155 -7.77 -0.10 2.14
C PHE A 155 -7.84 -0.43 0.64
N ILE A 156 -8.80 0.15 -0.08
CA ILE A 156 -8.93 -0.01 -1.54
C ILE A 156 -7.62 0.40 -2.23
N TYR A 157 -7.04 1.52 -1.78
CA TYR A 157 -5.78 2.01 -2.33
C TYR A 157 -4.58 1.11 -1.97
N MET A 158 -4.52 0.55 -0.76
CA MET A 158 -3.52 -0.46 -0.39
C MET A 158 -3.58 -1.68 -1.32
N LYS A 159 -4.79 -2.23 -1.52
CA LYS A 159 -5.01 -3.39 -2.39
C LYS A 159 -4.62 -3.08 -3.83
N HIS A 160 -4.97 -1.89 -4.32
CA HIS A 160 -4.57 -1.42 -5.63
C HIS A 160 -3.05 -1.31 -5.77
N ALA A 161 -2.36 -0.68 -4.81
CA ALA A 161 -0.92 -0.50 -4.83
C ALA A 161 -0.19 -1.85 -4.86
N ARG A 162 -0.53 -2.76 -3.93
CA ARG A 162 0.03 -4.12 -3.89
C ARG A 162 -0.17 -4.86 -5.21
N GLY A 163 -1.40 -4.86 -5.74
CA GLY A 163 -1.70 -5.53 -7.00
C GLY A 163 -0.89 -4.98 -8.18
N ARG A 164 -0.69 -3.66 -8.27
CA ARG A 164 0.12 -3.03 -9.31
C ARG A 164 1.61 -3.32 -9.16
N ILE A 165 2.15 -3.29 -7.94
CA ILE A 165 3.54 -3.64 -7.65
C ILE A 165 3.82 -5.10 -8.03
N LEU A 166 2.94 -6.03 -7.62
CA LEU A 166 3.06 -7.45 -7.95
C LEU A 166 3.03 -7.69 -9.47
N ALA A 167 2.14 -7.02 -10.20
CA ALA A 167 2.08 -7.11 -11.66
C ALA A 167 3.34 -6.55 -12.34
N ILE A 168 3.98 -5.53 -11.77
CA ILE A 168 5.26 -5.02 -12.28
C ILE A 168 6.37 -6.05 -12.01
N LYS A 169 6.43 -6.61 -10.79
CA LYS A 169 7.41 -7.62 -10.41
C LYS A 169 7.34 -8.89 -11.26
N SER A 170 6.14 -9.32 -11.64
CA SER A 170 5.97 -10.51 -12.49
C SER A 170 6.45 -10.30 -13.93
N VAL A 171 6.54 -9.05 -14.39
CA VAL A 171 6.98 -8.72 -15.77
C VAL A 171 8.47 -8.38 -15.82
N PHE A 172 8.99 -7.66 -14.83
CA PHE A 172 10.37 -7.18 -14.81
C PHE A 172 11.19 -7.95 -13.79
N HIS A 173 12.20 -8.69 -14.23
CA HIS A 173 13.03 -9.51 -13.34
C HIS A 173 14.22 -8.76 -12.72
N VAL A 174 14.60 -7.59 -13.27
CA VAL A 174 15.75 -6.79 -12.81
C VAL A 174 15.30 -5.76 -11.74
N PRO A 175 15.87 -5.77 -10.51
CA PRO A 175 15.41 -4.94 -9.39
C PRO A 175 15.42 -3.43 -9.64
N ASP A 176 16.45 -2.89 -10.29
CA ASP A 176 16.55 -1.44 -10.52
C ASP A 176 15.48 -0.93 -11.50
N ASN A 177 15.17 -1.75 -12.51
CA ASN A 177 14.09 -1.47 -13.45
C ASN A 177 12.73 -1.52 -12.75
N GLN A 178 12.52 -2.46 -11.81
CA GLN A 178 11.28 -2.53 -11.03
C GLN A 178 11.04 -1.24 -10.25
N LYS A 179 12.01 -0.77 -9.44
CA LYS A 179 11.84 0.43 -8.59
C LYS A 179 11.48 1.67 -9.40
N LYS A 180 12.15 1.88 -10.55
CA LYS A 180 11.87 3.00 -11.47
C LYS A 180 10.47 2.91 -12.07
N ILE A 181 10.02 1.71 -12.44
CA ILE A 181 8.69 1.48 -13.04
C ILE A 181 7.59 1.60 -11.98
N ILE A 182 7.83 1.14 -10.75
CA ILE A 182 6.92 1.30 -9.60
C ILE A 182 6.69 2.78 -9.34
N ALA A 183 7.76 3.58 -9.22
CA ALA A 183 7.65 5.02 -8.99
C ALA A 183 6.90 5.74 -10.14
N LYS A 184 7.15 5.35 -11.39
CA LYS A 184 6.47 5.92 -12.57
C LYS A 184 4.97 5.58 -12.63
N ASN A 185 4.60 4.35 -12.29
CA ASN A 185 3.21 3.89 -12.30
C ASN A 185 2.42 4.36 -11.08
N GLY A 186 3.10 4.57 -9.96
CA GLY A 186 2.54 5.12 -8.74
C GLY A 186 2.32 6.63 -8.76
N GLY A 187 2.27 7.23 -7.58
CA GLY A 187 2.13 8.67 -7.38
C GLY A 187 0.72 9.17 -7.67
N ILE A 188 0.68 10.38 -8.22
CA ILE A 188 -0.54 11.15 -8.41
C ILE A 188 -0.72 11.53 -9.89
N SER A 189 -1.93 11.93 -10.28
CA SER A 189 -2.24 12.37 -11.64
C SER A 189 -3.20 13.57 -11.61
N TRP A 190 -2.65 14.78 -11.69
CA TRP A 190 -3.44 16.01 -11.81
C TRP A 190 -4.17 16.09 -13.16
N GLY A 191 -3.55 15.58 -14.23
CA GLY A 191 -4.17 15.57 -15.57
C GLY A 191 -5.51 14.83 -15.58
N SER A 192 -5.59 13.68 -14.91
CA SER A 192 -6.86 12.94 -14.81
C SER A 192 -7.91 13.66 -13.97
N VAL A 193 -7.51 14.44 -12.96
CA VAL A 193 -8.43 15.30 -12.20
C VAL A 193 -8.97 16.43 -13.08
N MET A 194 -8.12 17.07 -13.89
CA MET A 194 -8.55 18.12 -14.82
C MET A 194 -9.54 17.59 -15.85
N VAL A 195 -9.25 16.43 -16.45
CA VAL A 195 -10.18 15.76 -17.38
C VAL A 195 -11.52 15.47 -16.70
N LEU A 196 -11.50 14.96 -15.47
CA LEU A 196 -12.71 14.70 -14.70
C LEU A 196 -13.52 15.98 -14.45
N LEU A 197 -12.89 17.08 -14.06
CA LEU A 197 -13.56 18.37 -13.82
C LEU A 197 -14.16 18.94 -15.11
N ILE A 198 -13.45 18.83 -16.23
CA ILE A 198 -13.95 19.24 -17.55
C ILE A 198 -15.22 18.45 -17.90
N ILE A 199 -15.21 17.12 -17.70
CA ILE A 199 -16.40 16.29 -17.94
C ILE A 199 -17.56 16.71 -17.04
N PHE A 200 -17.31 16.94 -15.74
CA PHE A 200 -18.36 17.41 -14.83
C PHE A 200 -18.94 18.77 -15.26
N ALA A 201 -18.10 19.71 -15.67
CA ALA A 201 -18.54 21.01 -16.17
C ALA A 201 -19.40 20.87 -17.44
N MET A 202 -19.01 20.00 -18.38
CA MET A 202 -19.82 19.70 -19.56
C MET A 202 -21.19 19.10 -19.20
N VAL A 203 -21.23 18.16 -18.25
CA VAL A 203 -22.51 17.55 -17.82
C VAL A 203 -23.42 18.58 -17.14
N ILE A 204 -22.87 19.44 -16.28
CA ILE A 204 -23.63 20.49 -15.60
C ILE A 204 -24.17 21.49 -16.60
N THR A 205 -23.33 22.00 -17.51
CA THR A 205 -23.75 22.96 -18.53
C THR A 205 -24.83 22.38 -19.45
N PHE A 206 -24.69 21.12 -19.86
CA PHE A 206 -25.72 20.43 -20.65
C PHE A 206 -27.06 20.30 -19.89
N ARG A 207 -27.02 19.93 -18.60
CA ARG A 207 -28.22 19.83 -17.76
C ARG A 207 -28.91 21.19 -17.64
N VAL A 208 -28.16 22.25 -17.33
CA VAL A 208 -28.67 23.62 -17.22
C VAL A 208 -29.26 24.11 -18.53
N ALA A 209 -28.58 23.90 -19.67
CA ALA A 209 -29.08 24.31 -20.97
C ALA A 209 -30.39 23.61 -21.34
N ARG A 210 -30.50 22.31 -21.07
CA ARG A 210 -31.74 21.55 -21.30
C ARG A 210 -32.89 22.05 -20.42
N ASP A 211 -32.62 22.33 -19.14
CA ASP A 211 -33.63 22.79 -18.20
C ASP A 211 -34.10 24.23 -18.54
N LEU A 212 -33.20 25.10 -19.01
CA LEU A 212 -33.55 26.43 -19.54
C LEU A 212 -34.36 26.34 -20.85
N GLY A 213 -34.00 25.44 -21.75
CA GLY A 213 -34.74 25.23 -23.00
C GLY A 213 -36.19 24.80 -22.77
N HIS A 214 -36.45 23.99 -21.75
CA HIS A 214 -37.80 23.62 -21.34
C HIS A 214 -38.57 24.79 -20.66
N PHE A 215 -37.87 25.77 -20.08
CA PHE A 215 -38.52 26.90 -19.43
C PHE A 215 -38.95 28.00 -20.42
N PHE A 216 -38.24 28.13 -21.55
CA PHE A 216 -38.45 29.20 -22.54
C PHE A 216 -39.12 28.74 -23.85
N GLY A 217 -39.36 27.46 -24.05
CA GLY A 217 -40.06 26.90 -25.23
C GLY A 217 -41.40 26.30 -24.85
#